data_AF-A0A0S8BM33-F1
#
_entry.id   AF-A0A0S8BM33-F1
#
_cell.length_a   1.000
_cell.length_b   1.000
_cell.length_c   1.000
_cell.angle_alpha   90.00
_cell.angle_beta   90.00
_cell.angle_gamma   90.00
#
_symmetry.space_group_name_H-M   'P 1'
#
loop_
_entity.id
_entity.type
_entity.pdbx_description
1 polymer ?
#
loop_
_entity_poly.entity_id
_entity_poly.type
_entity_poly.pdbx_seq_one_letter_code
_entity_poly.pdbx_strand_id
1 'polypeptide(L)'
;MLKCRTLVFITSLFIAPTSSLFAASPGEPSLPYPDDGCSCFPETGFEDCCRAHDKIYYRGGSEADRAKADRELRQCIRGKGHTLMGDILYYSVRVGGVPWVPTPWRWGFGYPYLSQRGYAAGTGTDNTND
;
A
#
# COMPACT_ATOMS: atom_id res chain seq x y z
N MET A 1 -5.18 -18.23 -11.52
CA MET A 1 -4.10 -18.53 -10.55
C MET A 1 -2.80 -18.05 -11.17
N LEU A 2 -1.93 -17.38 -10.39
CA LEU A 2 -0.80 -16.50 -10.80
C LEU A 2 -1.17 -15.02 -11.02
N LYS A 3 -1.51 -14.29 -9.94
CA LYS A 3 -1.45 -12.82 -9.89
C LYS A 3 -0.20 -12.39 -9.11
N CYS A 4 0.97 -12.84 -9.57
CA CYS A 4 2.27 -12.42 -9.04
C CYS A 4 3.37 -12.72 -10.07
N ARG A 5 3.48 -11.93 -11.14
CA ARG A 5 4.64 -11.95 -12.04
C ARG A 5 5.04 -10.52 -12.39
N THR A 6 6.12 -10.06 -11.76
CA THR A 6 6.77 -8.77 -12.04
C THR A 6 7.82 -8.98 -13.14
N LEU A 7 7.82 -8.14 -14.18
CA LEU A 7 8.92 -7.98 -15.14
C LEU A 7 9.33 -6.51 -15.14
N VAL A 8 10.51 -6.22 -14.60
CA VAL A 8 11.14 -4.88 -14.60
C VAL A 8 12.05 -4.80 -15.82
N PHE A 9 11.81 -3.85 -16.73
CA PHE A 9 12.76 -3.47 -17.78
C PHE A 9 13.49 -2.19 -17.35
N ILE A 10 14.82 -2.27 -17.28
CA ILE A 10 15.72 -1.17 -16.93
C ILE A 10 16.14 -0.50 -18.23
N THR A 11 15.91 0.82 -18.39
CA THR A 11 16.53 1.61 -19.46
C THR A 11 17.10 2.94 -18.94
N SER A 12 18.18 3.36 -19.61
CA SER A 12 19.33 4.14 -19.15
C SER A 12 19.15 5.58 -18.67
N LEU A 13 20.22 5.98 -17.98
CA LEU A 13 20.61 7.23 -17.33
C LEU A 13 20.75 8.45 -18.28
N PHE A 14 20.10 9.56 -17.93
CA PHE A 14 20.46 10.92 -18.39
C PHE A 14 20.57 11.84 -17.16
N ILE A 15 21.72 12.51 -17.00
CA ILE A 15 22.00 13.47 -15.92
C ILE A 15 22.06 14.87 -16.53
N ALA A 16 21.29 15.82 -15.98
CA ALA A 16 21.49 17.26 -16.18
C ALA A 16 21.32 17.99 -14.83
N PRO A 17 22.24 18.89 -14.42
CA PRO A 17 22.16 19.60 -13.16
C PRO A 17 21.66 21.05 -13.35
N THR A 18 20.55 21.42 -12.73
CA THR A 18 20.26 22.82 -12.36
C THR A 18 19.56 22.85 -11.01
N SER A 19 20.14 23.60 -10.06
CA SER A 19 19.77 23.62 -8.66
C SER A 19 18.44 24.34 -8.45
N SER A 20 17.39 23.60 -8.15
CA SER A 20 16.17 24.12 -7.53
C SER A 20 15.99 23.47 -6.17
N LEU A 21 16.15 24.25 -5.09
CA LEU A 21 15.75 23.83 -3.75
C LEU A 21 14.23 23.97 -3.63
N PHE A 22 13.49 23.09 -4.29
CA PHE A 22 12.10 22.84 -3.93
C PHE A 22 12.13 21.95 -2.69
N ALA A 23 11.58 22.43 -1.58
CA ALA A 23 11.19 21.56 -0.48
C ALA A 23 10.23 20.52 -1.06
N ALA A 24 10.67 19.26 -1.13
CA ALA A 24 9.81 18.18 -1.57
C ALA A 24 8.64 18.10 -0.59
N SER A 25 7.45 18.53 -1.03
CA SER A 25 6.20 18.07 -0.42
C SER A 25 6.32 16.54 -0.27
N PRO A 26 5.92 15.93 0.86
CA PRO A 26 5.88 14.47 0.94
C PRO A 26 5.03 13.98 -0.22
N GLY A 27 5.70 13.49 -1.26
CA GLY A 27 5.11 13.44 -2.60
C GLY A 27 3.86 12.57 -2.61
N GLU A 28 2.85 12.98 -3.37
CA GLU A 28 1.74 12.10 -3.72
C GLU A 28 2.26 10.80 -4.36
N PRO A 29 1.52 9.68 -4.25
CA PRO A 29 1.88 8.44 -4.92
C PRO A 29 2.19 8.67 -6.40
N SER A 30 3.34 8.20 -6.85
CA SER A 30 3.85 8.48 -8.21
C SER A 30 3.74 7.29 -9.16
N LEU A 31 3.50 6.09 -8.65
CA LEU A 31 3.25 4.90 -9.46
C LEU A 31 1.75 4.73 -9.74
N PRO A 32 1.33 4.13 -10.86
CA PRO A 32 -0.08 3.82 -11.09
C PRO A 32 -0.67 2.92 -9.99
N TYR A 33 -1.96 3.07 -9.68
CA TYR A 33 -2.66 2.19 -8.74
C TYR A 33 -3.01 0.85 -9.39
N PRO A 34 -2.41 -0.28 -8.97
CA PRO A 34 -2.88 -1.60 -9.36
C PRO A 34 -4.16 -1.97 -8.59
N ASP A 35 -5.29 -2.11 -9.29
CA ASP A 35 -6.50 -2.72 -8.72
C ASP A 35 -6.47 -4.23 -9.03
N ASP A 36 -6.00 -5.05 -8.08
CA ASP A 36 -5.84 -6.49 -8.25
C ASP A 36 -6.76 -7.36 -7.35
N GLY A 37 -7.69 -6.72 -6.64
CA GLY A 37 -8.66 -7.37 -5.76
C GLY A 37 -8.11 -7.62 -4.36
N CYS A 38 -7.89 -8.88 -4.00
CA CYS A 38 -7.23 -9.27 -2.74
C CYS A 38 -5.80 -9.80 -2.99
N SER A 39 -5.15 -9.31 -4.05
CA SER A 39 -3.85 -9.73 -4.58
C SER A 39 -3.65 -11.27 -4.64
N CYS A 40 -3.13 -11.85 -3.56
CA CYS A 40 -2.78 -13.28 -3.45
C CYS A 40 -3.83 -14.14 -2.72
N PHE A 41 -4.98 -13.56 -2.34
CA PHE A 41 -6.06 -14.27 -1.65
C PHE A 41 -7.24 -14.54 -2.56
N PRO A 42 -8.00 -15.63 -2.32
CA PRO A 42 -9.21 -15.92 -3.10
C PRO A 42 -10.29 -14.87 -2.85
N GLU A 43 -10.83 -14.33 -3.94
CA GLU A 43 -11.95 -13.40 -3.96
C GLU A 43 -13.25 -14.19 -3.68
N THR A 44 -13.74 -14.11 -2.44
CA THR A 44 -14.90 -14.87 -1.96
C THR A 44 -15.89 -14.00 -1.19
N GLY A 45 -16.19 -12.79 -1.68
CA GLY A 45 -17.26 -11.93 -1.16
C GLY A 45 -16.81 -10.79 -0.22
N PHE A 46 -15.52 -10.49 -0.16
CA PHE A 46 -14.94 -9.42 0.66
C PHE A 46 -13.92 -8.55 -0.10
N GLU A 47 -13.98 -8.54 -1.42
CA GLU A 47 -13.03 -7.84 -2.30
C GLU A 47 -13.06 -6.32 -2.10
N ASP A 48 -14.21 -5.78 -1.70
CA ASP A 48 -14.36 -4.38 -1.32
C ASP A 48 -13.57 -4.01 -0.06
N CYS A 49 -13.44 -4.94 0.91
CA CYS A 49 -12.56 -4.75 2.06
C CYS A 49 -11.09 -4.67 1.64
N CYS A 50 -10.66 -5.54 0.72
CA CYS A 50 -9.29 -5.56 0.19
C CYS A 50 -8.99 -4.28 -0.59
N ARG A 51 -9.87 -3.87 -1.51
CA ARG A 51 -9.70 -2.60 -2.26
C ARG A 51 -9.65 -1.37 -1.36
N ALA A 52 -10.38 -1.35 -0.25
CA ALA A 52 -10.32 -0.25 0.70
C ALA A 52 -8.97 -0.22 1.44
N HIS A 53 -8.46 -1.40 1.83
CA HIS A 53 -7.15 -1.56 2.45
C HIS A 53 -6.00 -1.18 1.50
N ASP A 54 -6.05 -1.62 0.25
CA ASP A 54 -5.04 -1.34 -0.78
C ASP A 54 -4.89 0.15 -1.08
N LYS A 55 -5.97 0.94 -1.04
CA LYS A 55 -5.88 2.40 -1.17
C LYS A 55 -5.03 3.04 -0.07
N ILE A 56 -5.12 2.52 1.15
CA ILE A 56 -4.33 3.00 2.29
C ILE A 56 -2.89 2.51 2.15
N TYR A 57 -2.70 1.23 1.82
CA TYR A 57 -1.37 0.64 1.59
C TYR A 57 -0.62 1.31 0.43
N TYR A 58 -1.31 1.69 -0.63
CA TYR A 58 -0.77 2.41 -1.77
C TYR A 58 -0.19 3.77 -1.35
N ARG A 59 -0.96 4.53 -0.54
CA ARG A 59 -0.53 5.84 0.00
C ARG A 59 0.56 5.73 1.06
N GLY A 60 0.56 4.66 1.84
CA GLY A 60 1.45 4.51 2.98
C GLY A 60 1.10 5.49 4.11
N GLY A 61 2.09 5.79 4.97
CA GLY A 61 1.91 6.58 6.19
C GLY A 61 2.74 6.03 7.35
N SER A 62 2.33 6.38 8.57
CA SER A 62 2.99 5.93 9.80
C SER A 62 2.76 4.43 10.08
N GLU A 63 3.55 3.86 11.00
CA GLU A 63 3.31 2.49 11.47
C GLU A 63 1.93 2.33 12.13
N ALA A 64 1.46 3.38 12.81
CA ALA A 64 0.13 3.43 13.41
C ALA A 64 -0.98 3.40 12.35
N ASP A 65 -0.80 4.12 11.24
CA ASP A 65 -1.73 4.09 10.09
C ASP A 65 -1.81 2.68 9.49
N ARG A 66 -0.66 2.02 9.33
CA ARG A 66 -0.63 0.63 8.87
C ARG A 66 -1.39 -0.28 9.83
N ALA A 67 -1.09 -0.19 11.12
CA ALA A 67 -1.77 -1.01 12.13
C ALA A 67 -3.28 -0.76 12.19
N LYS A 68 -3.73 0.48 11.95
CA LYS A 68 -5.14 0.84 11.82
C LYS A 68 -5.76 0.22 10.57
N ALA A 69 -5.14 0.39 9.41
CA ALA A 69 -5.60 -0.20 8.15
C ALA A 69 -5.78 -1.72 8.26
N ASP A 70 -4.81 -2.41 8.85
CA ASP A 70 -4.85 -3.87 9.01
C ASP A 70 -5.99 -4.32 9.93
N ARG A 71 -6.26 -3.57 11.02
CA ARG A 71 -7.40 -3.84 11.91
C ARG A 71 -8.73 -3.60 11.21
N GLU A 72 -8.82 -2.55 10.39
CA GLU A 72 -10.04 -2.23 9.64
C GLU A 72 -10.34 -3.29 8.58
N LEU A 73 -9.31 -3.80 7.89
CA LEU A 73 -9.43 -4.96 6.98
C LEU A 73 -10.02 -6.17 7.73
N ARG A 74 -9.44 -6.51 8.88
CA ARG A 74 -9.92 -7.62 9.73
C ARG A 74 -11.39 -7.44 10.11
N GLN A 75 -11.77 -6.24 10.55
CA GLN A 75 -13.13 -5.94 10.99
C GLN A 75 -14.13 -6.00 9.83
N CYS A 76 -13.79 -5.44 8.66
CA CYS A 76 -14.62 -5.47 7.47
C CYS A 76 -14.91 -6.91 7.02
N ILE A 77 -13.87 -7.74 6.91
CA ILE A 77 -14.01 -9.14 6.48
C ILE A 77 -14.83 -9.96 7.49
N ARG A 78 -14.57 -9.78 8.79
CA ARG A 78 -15.35 -10.42 9.86
C ARG A 78 -16.82 -9.99 9.82
N GLY A 79 -17.09 -8.71 9.57
CA GLY A 79 -18.44 -8.17 9.44
C GLY A 79 -19.24 -8.75 8.27
N LYS A 80 -18.55 -9.28 7.24
CA LYS A 80 -19.16 -10.00 6.12
C LYS A 80 -19.33 -11.50 6.37
N GLY A 81 -19.10 -11.98 7.59
CA GLY A 81 -19.25 -13.40 7.95
C GLY A 81 -18.00 -14.25 7.74
N HIS A 82 -16.88 -13.68 7.27
CA HIS A 82 -15.65 -14.40 6.97
C HIS A 82 -14.63 -14.33 8.12
N THR A 83 -15.04 -14.74 9.33
CA THR A 83 -14.24 -14.49 10.54
C THR A 83 -12.82 -15.05 10.50
N LEU A 84 -12.67 -16.30 10.05
CA LEU A 84 -11.37 -16.95 9.93
C LEU A 84 -10.48 -16.23 8.90
N MET A 85 -11.04 -15.85 7.75
CA MET A 85 -10.27 -15.14 6.72
C MET A 85 -9.83 -13.76 7.18
N GLY A 86 -10.67 -13.04 7.93
CA GLY A 86 -10.28 -11.74 8.49
C GLY A 86 -9.06 -11.85 9.40
N ASP A 87 -8.99 -12.90 10.22
CA ASP A 87 -7.86 -13.15 11.11
C ASP A 87 -6.61 -13.59 10.35
N ILE A 88 -6.76 -14.48 9.35
CA ILE A 88 -5.65 -14.89 8.46
C ILE A 88 -5.07 -13.68 7.74
N LEU A 89 -5.90 -12.91 7.05
CA LEU A 89 -5.48 -11.73 6.29
C LEU A 89 -4.80 -10.70 7.18
N TYR A 90 -5.32 -10.44 8.37
CA TYR A 90 -4.67 -9.58 9.36
C TYR A 90 -3.22 -9.98 9.61
N TYR A 91 -2.97 -11.22 10.02
CA TYR A 91 -1.60 -11.66 10.32
C TYR A 91 -0.72 -11.71 9.07
N SER A 92 -1.28 -12.12 7.92
CA SER A 92 -0.56 -12.13 6.65
C SER A 92 -0.07 -10.74 6.24
N VAL A 93 -0.91 -9.70 6.31
CA VAL A 93 -0.50 -8.34 5.93
C VAL A 93 0.41 -7.71 6.99
N ARG A 94 0.27 -8.07 8.27
CA ARG A 94 1.20 -7.63 9.33
C ARG A 94 2.62 -8.10 9.08
N VAL A 95 2.79 -9.33 8.61
CA VAL A 95 4.11 -9.93 8.35
C VAL A 95 4.62 -9.60 6.95
N GLY A 96 3.79 -9.73 5.92
CA GLY A 96 4.21 -9.62 4.52
C GLY A 96 4.05 -8.23 3.87
N GLY A 97 3.33 -7.31 4.53
CA GLY A 97 3.02 -5.98 4.01
C GLY A 97 3.97 -4.87 4.45
N VAL A 98 5.17 -5.22 4.94
CA VAL A 98 6.14 -4.26 5.49
C VAL A 98 6.84 -3.44 4.39
N PRO A 99 7.27 -2.19 4.63
CA PRO A 99 7.76 -1.31 3.55
C PRO A 99 9.11 -1.72 2.94
N TRP A 100 9.92 -2.52 3.64
CA TRP A 100 11.26 -2.91 3.19
C TRP A 100 11.30 -4.22 2.39
N VAL A 101 10.17 -4.89 2.17
CA VAL A 101 10.14 -6.06 1.28
C VAL A 101 9.88 -5.62 -0.17
N PRO A 102 10.54 -6.23 -1.18
CA PRO A 102 10.36 -5.87 -2.58
C PRO A 102 9.10 -6.50 -3.18
N THR A 103 7.96 -6.39 -2.49
CA THR A 103 6.65 -6.88 -2.97
C THR A 103 5.83 -5.74 -3.58
N PRO A 104 4.96 -6.04 -4.56
CA PRO A 104 4.12 -5.02 -5.19
C PRO A 104 2.94 -4.56 -4.33
N TRP A 105 2.65 -5.25 -3.22
CA TRP A 105 1.59 -4.93 -2.22
C TRP A 105 2.17 -4.49 -0.87
N ARG A 106 3.44 -4.05 -0.82
CA ARG A 106 4.07 -3.56 0.42
C ARG A 106 3.46 -2.24 0.89
N TRP A 107 3.64 -1.88 2.14
CA TRP A 107 3.30 -0.54 2.63
C TRP A 107 3.98 0.56 1.80
N GLY A 108 3.20 1.51 1.30
CA GLY A 108 3.65 2.57 0.41
C GLY A 108 3.98 2.08 -1.02
N PHE A 109 3.26 1.09 -1.55
CA PHE A 109 3.54 0.57 -2.89
C PHE A 109 3.24 1.55 -4.02
N GLY A 110 2.59 2.69 -3.75
CA GLY A 110 2.44 3.80 -4.69
C GLY A 110 3.73 4.59 -4.97
N TYR A 111 4.84 4.21 -4.34
CA TYR A 111 6.16 4.83 -4.55
C TYR A 111 7.16 3.83 -5.13
N PRO A 112 8.24 4.27 -5.80
CA PRO A 112 9.35 3.40 -6.15
C PRO A 112 9.95 2.73 -4.91
N TYR A 113 10.29 1.45 -4.98
CA TYR A 113 10.86 0.69 -3.85
C TYR A 113 12.13 1.34 -3.27
N LEU A 114 12.98 1.90 -4.15
CA LEU A 114 14.23 2.56 -3.76
C LEU A 114 14.05 3.96 -3.15
N SER A 115 12.82 4.48 -3.04
CA SER A 115 12.55 5.81 -2.48
C SER A 115 12.76 5.92 -0.96
N GLN A 116 13.01 4.80 -0.27
CA GLN A 116 13.26 4.74 1.18
C GLN A 116 12.18 5.38 2.08
N ARG A 117 10.94 5.51 1.59
CA ARG A 117 9.84 6.15 2.33
C ARG A 117 9.55 5.53 3.71
N GLY A 118 9.64 4.20 3.81
CA GLY A 118 9.40 3.51 5.08
C GLY A 118 8.03 3.82 5.69
N TYR A 119 8.02 4.23 6.95
CA TYR A 119 6.84 4.66 7.70
C TYR A 119 6.69 6.19 7.80
N ALA A 120 7.18 6.93 6.81
CA ALA A 120 6.98 8.38 6.78
C ALA A 120 5.47 8.68 6.69
N ALA A 121 4.95 9.42 7.66
CA ALA A 121 3.58 9.92 7.64
C ALA A 121 3.39 10.79 6.38
N GLY A 122 2.44 10.43 5.52
CA GLY A 122 1.98 11.37 4.51
C GLY A 122 1.27 12.50 5.22
N THR A 123 1.73 13.75 5.07
CA THR A 123 0.93 14.91 5.47
C THR A 123 -0.16 15.12 4.42
N GLY A 124 -1.07 14.16 4.29
CA GLY A 124 -2.32 14.37 3.57
C GLY A 124 -3.18 15.22 4.50
N THR A 125 -3.50 16.44 4.05
CA THR A 125 -4.35 17.41 4.73
C THR A 125 -5.44 16.77 5.57
N ASP A 126 -5.36 17.02 6.87
CA ASP A 126 -6.52 17.01 7.75
C ASP A 126 -7.57 17.95 7.16
N ASN A 127 -8.53 17.37 6.44
CA ASN A 127 -9.79 18.01 6.15
C ASN A 127 -10.82 17.45 7.13
N THR A 128 -10.64 17.68 8.43
CA THR A 128 -11.79 18.04 9.26
C THR A 128 -12.31 19.37 8.73
N ASN A 129 -13.28 19.32 7.80
CA ASN A 129 -14.39 20.26 7.65
C ASN A 129 -15.35 19.71 6.58
N ASP A 130 -16.63 19.62 6.98
CA ASP A 130 -17.86 19.18 6.30
C ASP A 130 -18.18 17.66 6.26
#